data_AF-H2ZGT3-F1
#
_entry.id   AF-H2ZGT3-F1
#
_cell.length_a   1.000
_cell.length_b   1.000
_cell.length_c   1.000
_cell.angle_alpha   90.00
_cell.angle_beta   90.00
_cell.angle_gamma   90.00
#
_symmetry.space_group_name_H-M   'P 1'
#
loop_
_entity.id
_entity.type
_entity.pdbx_description
1 polymer ?
#
loop_
_entity_poly.entity_id
_entity_poly.type
_entity_poly.pdbx_seq_one_letter_code
_entity_poly.pdbx_strand_id
1 'polypeptide(L)'
;MGDVKIKKYIPLTVATSLLTIVPALFFAFPGRRMVQEVSYLLIVYVAVVYVYVLINFIMAGIKDPGIYAKRSEPEDDEDDFRAPVHITALIHNVSVRMKWCSTCKFYRPPRV
;
A
#
# COMPACT_ATOMS: atom_id res chain seq x y z
N MET A 1 -19.20 11.62 3.00
CA MET A 1 -17.75 11.73 2.72
C MET A 1 -16.85 11.35 3.93
N GLY A 2 -17.36 11.33 5.17
CA GLY A 2 -16.56 11.04 6.39
C GLY A 2 -16.33 9.54 6.69
N ASP A 3 -17.35 8.69 6.53
CA ASP A 3 -17.28 7.29 6.97
C ASP A 3 -16.31 6.40 6.15
N VAL A 4 -16.11 6.73 4.88
CA VAL A 4 -15.22 5.98 3.97
C VAL A 4 -13.75 6.21 4.32
N LYS A 5 -13.40 7.38 4.87
CA LYS A 5 -12.05 7.68 5.34
C LYS A 5 -11.76 6.88 6.61
N ILE A 6 -12.67 6.91 7.58
CA ILE A 6 -12.50 6.25 8.88
C ILE A 6 -12.23 4.74 8.72
N LYS A 7 -13.02 4.04 7.90
CA LYS A 7 -12.84 2.59 7.69
C LYS A 7 -11.48 2.22 7.08
N LYS A 8 -10.87 3.11 6.30
CA LYS A 8 -9.53 2.91 5.73
C LYS A 8 -8.40 3.14 6.73
N TYR A 9 -8.61 3.99 7.73
CA TYR A 9 -7.59 4.29 8.74
C TYR A 9 -7.53 3.27 9.88
N ILE A 10 -8.62 2.55 10.18
CA ILE A 10 -8.65 1.50 11.21
C ILE A 10 -7.49 0.49 11.09
N PRO A 11 -7.24 -0.15 9.92
CA PRO A 11 -6.15 -1.12 9.84
C PRO A 11 -4.77 -0.46 10.03
N LEU A 12 -4.60 0.78 9.55
CA LEU A 12 -3.34 1.52 9.68
C LEU A 12 -3.06 1.90 11.14
N THR A 13 -4.06 2.38 11.87
CA THR A 13 -3.91 2.78 13.27
C THR A 13 -3.67 1.58 14.16
N VAL A 14 -4.37 0.46 13.95
CA VAL A 14 -4.15 -0.80 14.67
C VAL A 14 -2.76 -1.36 14.40
N ALA A 15 -2.30 -1.38 13.15
CA ALA A 15 -0.96 -1.83 12.83
C ALA A 15 0.12 -0.94 13.46
N THR A 16 -0.09 0.39 13.46
CA THR A 16 0.84 1.36 14.07
C THR A 16 0.90 1.20 15.58
N SER A 17 -0.24 1.00 16.25
CA SER A 17 -0.27 0.83 17.71
C SER A 17 0.39 -0.48 18.13
N LEU A 18 0.14 -1.58 17.41
CA LEU A 18 0.81 -2.86 17.67
C LEU A 18 2.32 -2.76 17.44
N LEU A 19 2.74 -2.15 16.33
CA LEU A 19 4.17 -1.97 16.00
C LEU A 19 4.91 -1.09 16.99
N THR A 20 4.23 -0.22 17.75
CA THR A 20 4.89 0.66 18.72
C THR A 20 4.82 0.10 20.14
N ILE A 21 3.65 -0.38 20.57
CA ILE A 21 3.42 -0.83 21.95
C ILE A 21 4.16 -2.15 22.23
N VAL A 22 4.09 -3.13 21.33
CA VAL A 22 4.70 -4.45 21.57
C VAL A 22 6.22 -4.35 21.69
N PRO A 23 6.95 -3.68 20.79
CA PRO A 23 8.40 -3.50 20.93
C PRO A 23 8.77 -2.62 22.12
N ALA A 24 7.99 -1.58 22.44
CA ALA A 24 8.23 -0.77 23.63
C ALA A 24 8.18 -1.60 24.93
N LEU A 25 7.18 -2.48 25.05
CA LEU A 25 7.08 -3.42 26.17
C LEU A 25 8.26 -4.42 26.17
N PHE A 26 8.65 -4.93 25.00
CA PHE A 26 9.82 -5.80 24.88
C PHE A 26 11.09 -5.11 25.39
N PHE A 27 11.38 -3.89 24.96
CA PHE A 27 12.57 -3.17 25.42
C PHE A 27 12.51 -2.78 26.90
N ALA A 28 11.33 -2.44 27.42
CA ALA A 28 11.14 -2.05 28.83
C ALA A 28 11.30 -3.23 29.80
N PHE A 29 10.88 -4.44 29.42
CA PHE A 29 10.87 -5.61 30.30
C PHE A 29 11.92 -6.66 29.88
N PRO A 30 11.68 -7.57 28.90
CA PRO A 30 12.67 -8.54 28.43
C PRO A 30 14.03 -7.94 28.07
N GLY A 31 14.02 -6.79 27.39
CA GLY A 31 15.23 -6.15 26.87
C GLY A 31 16.19 -5.76 27.99
N ARG A 32 15.68 -5.17 29.08
CA ARG A 32 16.52 -4.82 30.25
C ARG A 32 17.20 -6.04 30.84
N ARG A 33 16.47 -7.17 30.95
CA ARG A 33 17.02 -8.42 31.47
C ARG A 33 18.06 -9.03 30.52
N MET A 34 17.80 -9.01 29.21
CA MET A 34 18.73 -9.51 28.19
C MET A 34 20.06 -8.76 28.14
N VAL A 35 20.06 -7.44 28.40
CA VAL A 35 21.32 -6.67 28.49
C VAL A 35 22.21 -7.19 29.63
N GLN A 36 21.61 -7.59 30.74
CA GLN A 36 22.34 -8.03 31.94
C GLN A 36 22.79 -9.50 31.85
N GLU A 37 21.97 -10.37 31.27
CA GLU A 37 22.19 -11.82 31.31
C GLU A 37 22.80 -12.41 30.03
N VAL A 38 22.67 -11.73 28.87
CA VAL A 38 23.05 -12.30 27.57
C VAL A 38 24.14 -11.49 26.88
N SER A 39 23.78 -10.33 26.33
CA SER A 39 24.71 -9.46 25.61
C SER A 39 24.03 -8.15 25.22
N TYR A 40 24.75 -7.05 25.40
CA TYR A 40 24.32 -5.73 24.92
C TYR A 40 24.17 -5.66 23.38
N LEU A 41 25.01 -6.38 22.63
CA LEU A 41 25.02 -6.34 21.17
C LEU A 41 23.71 -6.85 20.55
N LEU A 42 23.07 -7.83 21.21
CA LEU A 42 21.82 -8.40 20.74
C LEU A 42 20.70 -7.35 20.77
N ILE A 43 20.63 -6.53 21.83
CA ILE A 43 19.63 -5.47 21.96
C ILE A 43 19.86 -4.35 20.94
N VAL A 44 21.12 -4.00 20.67
CA VAL A 44 21.45 -3.05 19.60
C VAL A 44 20.99 -3.57 18.24
N TYR A 45 21.25 -4.84 17.93
CA TYR A 45 20.81 -5.45 16.68
C TYR A 45 19.28 -5.43 16.52
N VAL A 46 18.54 -5.83 17.57
CA VAL A 46 17.07 -5.82 17.55
C VAL A 46 16.53 -4.39 17.38
N ALA A 47 17.15 -3.39 18.02
CA ALA A 47 16.77 -2.00 17.85
C ALA A 47 16.97 -1.49 16.41
N VAL A 48 18.09 -1.85 15.78
CA VAL A 48 18.36 -1.50 14.37
C VAL A 48 17.33 -2.12 13.43
N VAL A 49 17.03 -3.42 13.61
CA VAL A 49 16.01 -4.12 12.81
C VAL A 49 14.63 -3.49 13.02
N TYR A 50 14.28 -3.11 14.24
CA TYR A 50 13.02 -2.45 14.55
C TYR A 50 12.88 -1.10 13.83
N VAL A 51 13.93 -0.26 13.84
CA VAL A 51 13.95 1.00 13.10
C VAL A 51 13.77 0.76 11.60
N TYR A 52 14.43 -0.24 11.03
CA TYR A 52 14.25 -0.61 9.62
C TYR A 52 12.80 -0.98 9.31
N VAL A 53 12.14 -1.77 10.16
CA VAL A 53 10.72 -2.12 10.02
C VAL A 53 9.82 -0.89 10.08
N LEU A 54 10.06 0.04 11.01
CA LEU A 54 9.31 1.30 11.09
C LEU A 54 9.41 2.13 9.81
N ILE A 55 10.63 2.28 9.28
CA ILE A 55 10.85 3.04 8.04
C ILE A 55 10.08 2.39 6.88
N ASN A 56 10.14 1.06 6.75
CA ASN A 56 9.38 0.34 5.72
C ASN A 56 7.88 0.49 5.89
N PHE A 57 7.37 0.44 7.13
CA PHE A 57 5.95 0.62 7.41
C PHE A 57 5.47 2.03 7.02
N ILE A 58 6.24 3.07 7.35
CA ILE A 58 5.92 4.45 6.99
C ILE A 58 5.94 4.63 5.47
N MET A 59 6.98 4.12 4.79
CA MET A 59 7.09 4.21 3.32
C MET A 59 5.93 3.47 2.64
N ALA A 60 5.57 2.28 3.12
CA ALA A 60 4.45 1.52 2.59
C ALA A 60 3.10 2.21 2.86
N GLY A 61 2.95 2.89 4.00
CA GLY A 61 1.72 3.56 4.40
C GLY A 61 1.44 4.87 3.68
N ILE A 62 2.48 5.63 3.31
CA ILE A 62 2.33 6.95 2.66
C ILE A 62 2.35 6.83 1.14
N LYS A 63 3.00 5.81 0.57
CA LYS A 63 3.15 5.71 -0.87
C LYS A 63 1.82 5.40 -1.55
N ASP A 64 1.32 6.37 -2.31
CA ASP A 64 0.11 6.20 -3.11
C ASP A 64 0.29 5.05 -4.11
N PRO A 65 -0.75 4.23 -4.34
CA PRO A 65 -0.69 3.09 -5.25
C PRO A 65 -0.63 3.47 -6.75
N GLY A 66 -0.29 4.73 -7.07
CA GLY A 66 -0.26 5.26 -8.43
C GLY A 66 -1.66 5.44 -9.01
N ILE A 67 -2.27 6.61 -8.80
CA ILE A 67 -3.54 6.96 -9.43
C ILE A 67 -3.25 7.49 -10.84
N TYR A 68 -3.76 6.81 -11.87
CA TYR A 68 -3.72 7.30 -13.24
C TYR A 68 -4.67 8.50 -13.41
N ALA A 69 -4.21 9.56 -14.06
CA ALA A 69 -5.04 10.74 -14.32
C ALA A 69 -6.24 10.35 -15.19
N LYS A 70 -7.44 10.77 -14.76
CA LYS A 70 -8.67 10.61 -15.54
C LYS A 70 -8.62 11.58 -16.72
N ARG A 71 -9.06 11.13 -17.90
CA ARG A 71 -9.14 11.98 -19.10
C ARG A 71 -10.02 13.21 -18.82
N SER A 72 -9.56 14.39 -19.22
CA SER A 72 -10.17 15.70 -18.92
C SER A 72 -11.34 16.08 -19.83
N GLU A 73 -11.45 15.47 -21.00
CA GLU A 73 -12.50 15.77 -21.98
C GLU A 73 -13.64 14.76 -21.85
N PRO A 74 -14.87 15.20 -21.50
CA PRO A 74 -16.07 14.40 -21.60
C PRO A 74 -16.55 14.44 -23.05
N GLU A 75 -15.94 13.64 -23.94
CA GLU A 75 -16.67 13.21 -25.12
C GLU A 75 -17.66 12.14 -24.64
N ASP A 76 -18.93 12.55 -24.59
CA ASP A 76 -20.14 11.74 -24.40
C ASP A 76 -20.09 10.73 -23.24
N ASP A 77 -20.47 11.18 -22.04
CA ASP A 77 -20.72 10.33 -20.87
C ASP A 77 -21.78 9.22 -21.14
N GLU A 78 -22.51 9.28 -22.27
CA GLU A 78 -23.45 8.25 -22.72
C GLU A 78 -22.78 7.07 -23.48
N ASP A 79 -21.56 7.24 -24.00
CA ASP A 79 -20.85 6.18 -24.74
C ASP A 79 -20.10 5.20 -23.83
N ASP A 80 -19.96 5.49 -22.53
CA ASP A 80 -19.34 4.57 -21.55
C ASP A 80 -20.15 3.28 -21.35
N PHE A 81 -21.47 3.32 -21.57
CA PHE A 81 -22.32 2.11 -21.61
C PHE A 81 -22.18 1.34 -22.93
N ARG A 82 -21.68 1.99 -23.99
CA ARG A 82 -21.48 1.40 -25.33
C ARG A 82 -20.05 0.95 -25.58
N ALA A 83 -19.08 1.41 -24.79
CA ALA A 83 -17.69 1.00 -24.91
C ALA A 83 -17.57 -0.52 -24.71
N PRO A 84 -17.00 -1.27 -25.68
CA PRO A 84 -16.83 -2.70 -25.55
C PRO A 84 -15.93 -3.01 -24.35
N VAL A 85 -16.40 -3.87 -23.44
CA VAL A 85 -15.69 -4.26 -22.20
C VAL A 85 -14.26 -4.75 -22.49
N HIS A 86 -14.03 -5.25 -23.70
CA HIS A 86 -12.75 -5.76 -24.15
C HIS A 86 -12.35 -5.17 -25.49
N ILE A 87 -11.10 -4.70 -25.55
CA ILE A 87 -10.44 -4.32 -26.80
C ILE A 87 -9.16 -5.15 -26.92
N THR A 88 -8.85 -5.58 -28.14
CA THR A 88 -7.56 -6.20 -28.44
C THR A 88 -6.65 -5.12 -29.00
N ALA A 89 -5.60 -4.78 -28.27
CA ALA A 89 -4.59 -3.81 -28.70
C ALA A 89 -3.30 -4.55 -29.06
N LEU A 90 -2.64 -4.08 -30.12
CA LEU A 90 -1.31 -4.57 -30.49
C LEU A 90 -0.27 -3.72 -29.75
N ILE A 91 0.40 -4.31 -28.77
CA ILE A 91 1.44 -3.64 -27.97
C ILE A 91 2.73 -4.43 -28.21
N HIS A 92 3.77 -3.79 -28.74
CA HIS A 92 5.05 -4.44 -29.08
C HIS A 92 4.88 -5.74 -29.90
N ASN A 93 4.00 -5.73 -30.91
CA ASN A 93 3.71 -6.89 -31.77
C ASN A 93 3.05 -8.09 -31.05
N VAL A 94 2.52 -7.88 -29.83
CA VAL A 94 1.71 -8.85 -29.09
C VAL A 94 0.28 -8.36 -29.02
N SER A 95 -0.69 -9.20 -29.42
CA SER A 95 -2.11 -8.90 -29.28
C SER A 95 -2.56 -9.15 -27.84
N VAL A 96 -2.81 -8.10 -27.07
CA VAL A 96 -3.24 -8.19 -25.67
C VAL A 96 -4.69 -7.70 -25.54
N ARG A 97 -5.51 -8.51 -24.86
CA ARG A 97 -6.90 -8.15 -24.53
C ARG A 97 -6.93 -7.28 -23.28
N MET A 98 -7.29 -6.01 -23.46
CA MET A 98 -7.45 -5.05 -22.36
C MET A 98 -8.89 -5.02 -21.84
N LYS A 99 -9.09 -4.54 -20.61
CA LYS A 99 -10.41 -4.41 -19.97
C LYS A 99 -10.75 -2.95 -19.70
N TRP A 100 -11.97 -2.54 -20.01
CA TRP A 100 -12.51 -1.23 -19.65
C TRP A 100 -12.76 -1.12 -18.14
N CYS A 101 -12.50 0.05 -17.56
CA CYS A 101 -12.85 0.37 -16.18
C CYS A 101 -13.82 1.55 -16.14
N SER A 102 -15.11 1.28 -15.91
CA SER A 102 -16.16 2.31 -15.83
C SER A 102 -15.91 3.38 -14.77
N THR A 103 -15.23 3.02 -13.66
CA THR A 103 -14.90 3.97 -12.60
C THR A 103 -13.78 4.93 -13.01
N CYS A 104 -12.74 4.43 -13.68
CA CYS A 104 -11.55 5.21 -14.01
C CYS A 104 -11.57 5.81 -15.42
N LYS A 105 -12.48 5.37 -16.28
CA LYS A 105 -12.64 5.78 -17.69
C LYS A 105 -11.40 5.58 -18.58
N PHE A 106 -10.75 4.43 -18.44
CA PHE A 106 -9.68 4.00 -19.34
C PHE A 106 -9.53 2.47 -19.39
N TYR A 107 -8.93 1.97 -20.46
CA TYR A 107 -8.53 0.56 -20.55
C TYR A 107 -7.32 0.30 -19.66
N ARG A 108 -7.42 -0.65 -18.73
CA ARG A 108 -6.35 -0.95 -17.77
C ARG A 108 -5.13 -1.57 -18.49
N PRO A 109 -3.92 -0.99 -18.35
CA PRO A 109 -2.69 -1.56 -18.87
C PRO A 109 -2.46 -3.00 -18.38
N PRO A 110 -1.84 -3.86 -19.21
CA PRO A 110 -1.35 -5.15 -18.76
C PRO A 110 -0.31 -4.97 -17.64
N ARG A 111 -0.35 -5.86 -16.63
CA ARG A 111 0.57 -5.84 -15.47
C ARG A 111 1.76 -6.81 -15.63
N VAL A 112 1.98 -7.26 -16.86
CA VAL A 112 3.03 -8.22 -17.23
C VAL A 112 4.19 -7.47 -17.87
#